data_AF-A0A386C8T6-F1
#
_entry.id   AF-A0A386C8T6-F1
#
_cell.length_a   1.000
_cell.length_b   1.000
_cell.length_c   1.000
_cell.angle_alpha   90.00
_cell.angle_beta   90.00
_cell.angle_gamma   90.00
#
_symmetry.space_group_name_H-M   'P 1'
#
loop_
_entity.id
_entity.type
_entity.pdbx_description
1 polymer ?
#
loop_
_entity_poly.entity_id
_entity_poly.type
_entity_poly.pdbx_seq_one_letter_code
_entity_poly.pdbx_strand_id
1 'polypeptide(L)' 'MTAAGDPNGRAEQFLALIRRQQRGRLKVYLGFAPGVGKTYEMLQEAHRLRNQGVDVVVGVVETHGRADTAALVEGLEQV' A
#
# COMPACT_ATOMS: atom_id res chain seq x y z
N MET A 1 3.45 30.34 -32.48
CA MET A 1 4.55 29.65 -33.17
C MET A 1 5.03 28.55 -32.26
N THR A 2 4.65 27.32 -32.60
CA THR A 2 4.60 26.12 -31.76
C THR A 2 6.00 25.55 -31.57
N ALA A 3 6.49 25.53 -30.32
CA ALA A 3 7.74 24.88 -29.98
C ALA A 3 7.55 23.36 -30.10
N ALA A 4 8.04 22.79 -31.20
CA ALA A 4 8.23 21.35 -31.32
C ALA A 4 9.23 20.90 -30.24
N GLY A 5 8.71 20.15 -29.27
CA GLY A 5 9.39 19.27 -28.30
C GLY A 5 10.84 19.59 -27.95
N ASP A 6 11.04 20.44 -26.94
CA ASP A 6 12.31 20.50 -26.21
C ASP A 6 12.62 19.13 -25.58
N PRO A 7 13.72 18.45 -25.97
CA PRO A 7 14.15 17.19 -25.38
C PRO A 7 14.39 17.28 -23.87
N ASN A 8 14.83 18.44 -23.37
CA ASN A 8 15.09 18.66 -21.95
C ASN A 8 13.78 18.69 -21.15
N GLY A 9 12.74 19.36 -21.65
CA GLY A 9 11.42 19.36 -21.00
C GLY A 9 10.79 17.97 -20.87
N ARG A 10 10.98 17.07 -21.85
CA ARG A 10 10.53 15.67 -21.75
C ARG A 10 11.33 14.87 -20.73
N ALA A 11 12.65 15.04 -20.71
CA ALA A 11 13.52 14.39 -19.73
C ALA A 11 13.18 14.83 -18.30
N GLU A 12 12.94 16.12 -18.09
CA GLU A 12 12.53 16.68 -16.80
C GLU A 12 11.17 16.13 -16.33
N GLN A 13 10.19 16.05 -17.24
CA GLN A 13 8.88 15.45 -16.94
C GLN A 13 9.01 13.97 -16.54
N PHE A 14 9.84 13.20 -17.26
CA PHE A 14 10.08 11.80 -16.96
C PHE A 14 10.78 11.62 -15.60
N LEU A 15 11.80 12.43 -15.31
CA LEU A 15 12.48 12.43 -14.01
C LEU A 15 11.53 12.83 -12.87
N ALA A 16 10.62 13.78 -13.11
CA ALA A 16 9.60 14.16 -12.13
C ALA A 16 8.64 13.00 -11.83
N LEU A 17 8.25 12.21 -12.85
CA LEU A 17 7.42 11.02 -12.66
C LEU A 17 8.13 9.94 -11.84
N ILE A 18 9.42 9.68 -12.12
CA ILE A 18 10.24 8.72 -11.35
C ILE A 18 10.34 9.16 -9.88
N ARG A 19 10.67 10.42 -9.61
CA ARG A 19 10.76 10.96 -8.24
C ARG A 19 9.43 10.84 -7.50
N ARG A 20 8.30 11.00 -8.20
CA ARG A 20 6.97 10.84 -7.62
C ARG A 20 6.66 9.38 -7.28
N GLN A 21 7.18 8.42 -8.05
CA GLN A 21 7.07 6.98 -7.74
C GLN A 21 7.97 6.55 -6.57
N GLN A 22 9.07 7.25 -6.29
CA GLN A 22 9.94 6.95 -5.14
C GLN A 22 9.28 7.28 -3.79
N ARG A 23 8.15 7.99 -3.78
CA ARG A 23 7.42 8.29 -2.54
C ARG A 23 6.61 7.06 -2.11
N GLY A 24 6.51 6.86 -0.80
CA GLY A 24 5.57 5.90 -0.23
C GLY A 24 4.14 6.18 -0.69
N ARG A 25 3.35 5.12 -0.87
CA ARG A 25 1.95 5.19 -1.28
C ARG A 25 1.06 4.79 -0.10
N LEU A 26 0.01 5.56 0.15
CA LEU A 26 -1.03 5.22 1.12
C LEU A 26 -2.21 4.56 0.40
N LYS A 27 -2.51 3.30 0.73
CA LYS A 27 -3.74 2.61 0.32
C LYS A 27 -4.72 2.62 1.49
N VAL A 28 -5.91 3.19 1.29
CA VAL A 28 -6.95 3.26 2.32
C VAL A 28 -8.04 2.24 2.01
N TYR A 29 -8.32 1.35 2.95
CA TYR A 29 -9.44 0.42 2.90
C TYR A 29 -10.67 1.06 3.54
N LEU A 30 -11.55 1.63 2.71
CA LEU A 30 -12.77 2.31 3.16
C LEU A 30 -13.95 1.33 3.26
N GLY A 31 -14.87 1.58 4.19
CA GLY A 31 -16.06 0.74 4.36
C GLY A 31 -17.18 1.49 5.07
N PHE A 32 -18.43 1.21 4.70
CA PHE A 32 -19.61 1.97 5.09
C PHE A 32 -20.06 1.78 6.54
N ALA A 33 -19.57 0.73 7.23
CA ALA A 33 -19.93 0.41 8.60
C ALA A 33 -18.80 -0.31 9.37
N PRO A 34 -18.86 -0.38 10.72
CA PRO A 34 -18.11 -1.37 11.49
C PRO A 34 -18.52 -2.79 11.07
N GLY A 35 -17.62 -3.78 11.11
CA GLY A 35 -18.00 -5.13 10.65
C GLY A 35 -17.53 -5.48 9.25
N VAL A 36 -17.58 -4.54 8.32
CA VAL A 36 -17.51 -4.78 6.86
C VAL A 36 -16.18 -5.33 6.30
N GLY A 37 -15.21 -5.67 7.14
CA GLY A 37 -14.02 -6.41 6.72
C GLY A 37 -12.78 -5.59 6.39
N LYS A 38 -12.75 -4.27 6.64
CA LYS A 38 -11.61 -3.39 6.31
C LYS A 38 -10.25 -3.94 6.77
N THR A 39 -10.12 -4.27 8.06
CA THR A 39 -8.88 -4.80 8.64
C THR A 39 -8.55 -6.19 8.09
N TYR A 40 -9.56 -7.03 7.85
CA TYR A 40 -9.40 -8.38 7.33
C TYR A 40 -8.84 -8.37 5.90
N GLU A 41 -9.43 -7.57 5.01
CA GLU A 41 -8.93 -7.36 3.64
C GLU A 41 -7.54 -6.72 3.60
N MET A 42 -7.25 -5.80 4.52
CA MET A 42 -5.92 -5.21 4.67
C MET A 42 -4.86 -6.28 5.02
N LEU A 43 -5.15 -7.18 5.96
CA LEU A 43 -4.21 -8.23 6.36
C LEU A 43 -4.08 -9.32 5.28
N GLN A 44 -5.15 -9.68 4.56
CA GLN A 44 -5.04 -10.58 3.41
C GLN A 44 -4.11 -10.03 2.32
N GLU A 45 -4.19 -8.73 2.03
CA GLU A 45 -3.27 -8.08 1.09
C GLU A 45 -1.83 -8.10 1.62
N ALA A 46 -1.63 -7.88 2.92
CA ALA A 46 -0.32 -7.96 3.55
C ALA A 46 0.33 -9.34 3.32
N HIS A 47 -0.42 -10.43 3.49
CA HIS A 47 0.02 -11.78 3.14
C HIS A 47 0.32 -11.94 1.65
N ARG A 48 -0.53 -11.41 0.77
CA ARG A 48 -0.28 -11.45 -0.68
C ARG A 48 1.01 -10.73 -1.06
N LEU A 49 1.29 -9.57 -0.47
CA LEU A 49 2.52 -8.80 -0.69
C LEU A 49 3.74 -9.55 -0.14
N ARG A 50 3.66 -10.11 1.07
CA ARG A 50 4.72 -10.94 1.65
C ARG A 50 5.05 -12.15 0.79
N ASN A 51 4.02 -12.85 0.28
CA ASN A 51 4.18 -13.98 -0.64
C ASN A 51 4.79 -13.57 -1.99
N GLN A 52 4.74 -12.29 -2.35
CA GLN A 52 5.42 -11.72 -3.52
C GLN A 52 6.84 -11.24 -3.21
N GLY A 53 7.35 -11.46 -2.00
CA GLY A 53 8.69 -11.06 -1.57
C GLY A 53 8.79 -9.59 -1.16
N VAL A 54 7.66 -8.90 -0.95
CA VAL A 54 7.66 -7.55 -0.39
C VAL A 54 7.91 -7.65 1.11
N ASP A 55 8.80 -6.80 1.62
CA ASP A 55 9.03 -6.64 3.05
C ASP A 55 7.81 -5.95 3.70
N VAL A 56 7.17 -6.64 4.63
CA VAL A 56 5.87 -6.26 5.21
C VAL A 56 5.94 -6.34 6.72
N VAL A 57 5.63 -5.22 7.35
CA VAL A 57 5.56 -5.08 8.81
C VAL A 57 4.21 -4.52 9.22
N VAL A 58 3.65 -5.07 10.30
CA VAL A 58 2.45 -4.54 10.96
C VAL A 58 2.88 -3.59 12.05
N GLY A 59 2.67 -2.29 11.83
CA GLY A 59 2.94 -1.26 12.84
C GLY A 59 1.90 -1.21 13.96
N VAL A 60 0.62 -1.37 13.62
CA VAL A 60 -0.49 -1.44 14.57
C VAL A 60 -1.65 -2.18 13.93
N VAL A 61 -2.34 -3.01 14.71
CA VAL A 61 -3.55 -3.71 14.27
C VAL A 61 -4.54 -3.85 15.43
N GLU A 62 -5.80 -3.53 15.15
CA GLU A 62 -6.91 -3.75 16.09
C GLU A 62 -7.82 -4.83 15.52
N THR A 63 -7.85 -5.99 16.17
CA THR A 63 -8.68 -7.13 15.76
C THR A 63 -10.11 -7.04 16.31
N HIS A 64 -10.32 -6.22 17.35
CA HIS A 64 -11.58 -6.09 18.09
C HIS A 64 -12.19 -7.44 18.50
N GLY A 65 -11.34 -8.40 18.92
CA GLY A 65 -11.77 -9.72 19.40
C GLY A 65 -12.19 -10.71 18.31
N ARG A 66 -11.99 -10.39 17.03
CA ARG A 66 -12.30 -11.32 15.93
C ARG A 66 -11.17 -12.32 15.74
N ALA A 67 -11.45 -13.59 16.03
CA ALA A 67 -10.48 -14.67 15.94
C ALA A 67 -9.86 -14.79 14.54
N ASP A 68 -10.68 -14.78 13.48
CA ASP A 68 -10.18 -14.91 12.10
C ASP A 68 -9.25 -13.75 11.70
N THR A 69 -9.55 -12.53 12.15
CA THR A 69 -8.67 -11.37 11.91
C THR A 69 -7.38 -11.48 12.73
N ALA A 70 -7.44 -11.98 13.96
CA ALA A 70 -6.25 -12.18 14.79
C ALA A 70 -5.32 -13.25 14.21
N ALA A 71 -5.88 -14.34 13.68
CA ALA A 71 -5.12 -15.38 12.99
C ALA A 71 -4.37 -14.83 11.76
N LEU A 72 -4.90 -13.84 11.07
CA LEU A 72 -4.20 -13.19 9.95
C LEU A 72 -3.01 -12.32 10.38
N VAL A 73 -2.90 -11.94 11.65
CA VAL A 73 -1.72 -11.25 12.17
C VAL A 73 -0.55 -12.24 12.31
N GLU A 74 -0.85 -13.52 12.56
CA GLU A 74 0.17 -14.57 12.61
C GLU A 74 0.88 -14.70 11.26
N GLY A 75 2.20 -14.87 11.31
CA GLY A 75 3.03 -14.97 10.10
C GLY A 75 3.39 -13.63 9.45
N LEU A 76 2.96 -12.50 10.02
CA LEU A 76 3.46 -11.17 9.66
C LEU A 76 4.42 -10.65 10.75
N GLU A 77 5.44 -9.90 10.34
CA GLU A 77 6.34 -9.20 11.28
C GLU A 77 5.58 -8.08 12.00
N GLN A 78 5.90 -7.85 13.27
CA GLN A 78 5.32 -6.81 14.12
C GLN A 78 6.43 -6.00 14.79
N VAL A 79 6.17 -4.70 15.01
CA VAL A 79 7.08 -3.77 15.71
C VAL A 79 6.51 -3.28 17.04
#